data_AF-A0A9X8NSH6-F1
#
_entry.id   AF-A0A9X8NSH6-F1
#
_cell.length_a   1.000
_cell.length_b   1.000
_cell.length_c   1.000
_cell.angle_alpha   90.00
_cell.angle_beta   90.00
_cell.angle_gamma   90.00
#
_symmetry.space_group_name_H-M   'P 1'
#
loop_
_entity.id
_entity.type
_entity.pdbx_description
1 polymer ?
#
loop_
_entity_poly.entity_id
_entity_poly.type
_entity_poly.pdbx_seq_one_letter_code
_entity_poly.pdbx_strand_id
1 'polypeptide(L)' 'MAKYWGTDLQCKVLDECVQLHGGYGFMWEYPVARAWADARVQRIYAGTNEIMKEIIARSL' A
#
# COMPACT_ATOMS: atom_id res chain seq x y z
N MET A 1 -14.20 -5.68 -2.61
CA MET A 1 -13.53 -4.67 -3.46
C MET A 1 -12.81 -3.58 -2.67
N ALA A 2 -13.45 -2.89 -1.72
CA ALA A 2 -12.88 -1.74 -0.99
C ALA A 2 -11.47 -1.97 -0.44
N LYS A 3 -11.24 -3.09 0.25
CA LYS A 3 -9.93 -3.43 0.81
C LYS A 3 -8.85 -3.55 -0.27
N TYR A 4 -9.03 -4.46 -1.23
CA TYR A 4 -8.06 -4.69 -2.32
C TYR A 4 -7.67 -3.37 -3.00
N TRP A 5 -8.67 -2.63 -3.46
CA TRP A 5 -8.43 -1.42 -4.23
C TRP A 5 -7.78 -0.33 -3.37
N GLY A 6 -8.27 -0.14 -2.14
CA GLY A 6 -7.75 0.89 -1.24
C GLY A 6 -6.29 0.65 -0.83
N THR A 7 -5.94 -0.59 -0.49
CA THR A 7 -4.56 -0.92 -0.05
C THR A 7 -3.57 -0.91 -1.22
N ASP A 8 -4.02 -1.24 -2.43
CA ASP A 8 -3.20 -1.17 -3.65
C ASP A 8 -2.94 0.30 -4.04
N LEU A 9 -4.00 1.13 -4.03
CA LEU A 9 -3.89 2.57 -4.27
C LEU A 9 -3.00 3.24 -3.22
N GLN A 10 -3.17 2.93 -1.94
CA GLN A 10 -2.36 3.48 -0.86
C GLN A 10 -0.87 3.23 -1.08
N CYS A 11 -0.48 2.00 -1.42
CA CYS A 11 0.92 1.67 -1.74
C CYS A 11 1.42 2.49 -2.93
N LYS A 12 0.65 2.54 -4.03
CA LYS A 12 1.05 3.27 -5.24
C LYS A 12 1.27 4.77 -4.96
N VAL A 13 0.35 5.40 -4.24
CA VAL A 13 0.46 6.83 -3.90
C VAL A 13 1.66 7.09 -3.00
N LEU A 14 1.92 6.23 -2.01
CA LEU A 14 3.07 6.40 -1.14
C LEU A 14 4.40 6.15 -1.84
N ASP A 15 4.46 5.22 -2.79
CA ASP A 15 5.62 5.03 -3.67
C ASP A 15 5.95 6.34 -4.42
N GLU A 16 4.93 7.00 -4.99
CA GLU A 16 5.08 8.31 -5.66
C GLU A 16 5.52 9.41 -4.67
N CYS A 17 4.94 9.44 -3.46
CA CYS A 17 5.36 10.39 -2.43
C CYS A 17 6.84 10.22 -2.04
N VAL A 18 7.32 8.98 -1.86
CA VAL A 18 8.74 8.72 -1.59
C VAL A 18 9.59 9.18 -2.76
N GLN A 19 9.20 8.87 -4.00
CA GLN A 19 9.91 9.28 -5.20
C GLN A 19 10.04 10.82 -5.31
N LEU A 20 8.99 11.57 -4.96
CA LEU A 20 9.01 13.04 -4.95
C LEU A 20 9.99 13.63 -3.92
N HIS A 21 10.20 12.95 -2.80
CA HIS A 21 11.14 13.38 -1.76
C HIS A 21 12.60 12.95 -2.07
N GLY A 22 12.82 12.13 -3.10
CA GLY A 22 14.13 11.59 -3.43
C GLY A 22 14.75 10.81 -2.27
N GLY A 23 16.06 10.98 -2.05
CA GLY A 23 16.76 10.32 -0.95
C GLY A 23 16.19 10.64 0.44
N TYR A 24 15.63 11.84 0.63
CA TYR A 24 14.98 12.22 1.88
C TYR A 24 13.71 11.43 2.16
N GLY A 25 13.06 10.88 1.12
CA GLY A 25 11.88 10.02 1.27
C GLY A 25 12.15 8.72 2.04
N PHE A 26 13.43 8.34 2.21
CA PHE A 26 13.86 7.17 2.99
C PHE A 26 14.38 7.51 4.39
N MET A 27 14.43 8.78 4.75
CA MET A 27 14.91 9.26 6.05
C MET A 27 13.74 9.29 7.04
N TRP A 28 13.89 8.62 8.19
CA TRP A 28 12.81 8.46 9.19
C TRP A 28 12.37 9.77 9.87
N GLU A 29 13.16 10.82 9.71
CA GLU A 29 12.84 12.20 10.08
C GLU A 29 11.67 12.77 9.26
N TYR A 30 11.47 12.27 8.03
CA TYR A 30 10.35 12.65 7.18
C TYR A 30 9.18 11.67 7.36
N PRO A 31 7.95 12.14 7.63
CA PRO A 31 6.79 11.28 7.86
C PRO A 31 6.48 10.29 6.73
N VAL A 32 6.85 10.64 5.49
CA VAL A 32 6.62 9.81 4.29
C VAL A 32 7.31 8.45 4.39
N ALA A 33 8.49 8.38 5.00
CA ALA A 33 9.24 7.13 5.14
C ALA A 33 8.47 6.12 6.00
N ARG A 34 7.90 6.56 7.13
CA ARG A 34 7.08 5.68 7.99
C ARG A 34 5.79 5.30 7.31
N ALA A 35 5.10 6.28 6.73
CA ALA A 35 3.82 6.06 6.07
C ALA A 35 3.96 5.00 4.97
N TRP A 36 5.04 5.07 4.17
CA TRP A 36 5.37 4.08 3.15
C TRP A 36 5.65 2.68 3.73
N ALA A 37 6.46 2.60 4.79
CA ALA A 37 6.76 1.34 5.46
C ALA A 37 5.50 0.69 6.06
N ASP A 38 4.68 1.47 6.76
CA ASP A 38 3.43 1.01 7.38
C ASP A 38 2.39 0.61 6.33
N ALA A 39 2.35 1.28 5.18
CA ALA A 39 1.44 0.93 4.11
C ALA A 39 1.76 -0.43 3.47
N ARG A 40 3.00 -0.92 3.54
CA ARG A 40 3.31 -2.22 2.92
C ARG A 40 2.55 -3.38 3.55
N VAL A 41 2.36 -3.42 4.86
CA VAL A 41 1.65 -4.55 5.48
C VAL A 41 0.17 -4.62 5.07
N GLN A 42 -0.40 -3.50 4.59
CA GLN A 42 -1.82 -3.35 4.27
C GLN A 42 -2.31 -4.32 3.19
N ARG A 43 -1.44 -4.68 2.24
CA ARG A 43 -1.73 -5.65 1.17
C ARG A 43 -1.62 -7.12 1.60
N ILE A 44 -1.19 -7.39 2.84
CA ILE A 44 -0.87 -8.73 3.34
C ILE A 44 -1.82 -9.13 4.47
N TYR A 45 -1.94 -8.27 5.48
CA TYR A 45 -2.70 -8.60 6.68
C TYR A 45 -4.21 -8.78 6.40
N ALA A 46 -4.92 -9.54 7.24
CA ALA A 46 -6.35 -9.82 7.05
C ALA A 46 -6.70 -10.34 5.64
N GLY A 47 -5.80 -11.11 5.01
CA GLY A 47 -5.91 -11.69 3.67
C GLY A 47 -5.21 -10.87 2.58
N THR A 48 -4.40 -11.50 1.73
CA THR A 48 -3.65 -10.74 0.73
C THR A 48 -4.56 -10.14 -0.35
N ASN A 49 -4.05 -9.16 -1.11
CA ASN A 49 -4.80 -8.59 -2.23
C ASN A 49 -5.19 -9.64 -3.29
N GLU A 50 -4.41 -10.69 -3.45
CA GLU A 50 -4.68 -11.83 -4.33
C GLU A 50 -5.88 -12.64 -3.82
N ILE A 51 -5.93 -12.92 -2.50
CA ILE A 51 -7.08 -13.58 -1.88
C ILE A 51 -8.35 -12.73 -2.04
N MET A 52 -8.23 -11.40 -1.89
CA MET A 52 -9.37 -10.50 -2.12
C MET A 52 -9.87 -10.57 -3.57
N LYS A 53 -8.96 -10.62 -4.56
CA LYS A 53 -9.31 -10.79 -5.98
C LYS A 53 -10.00 -12.14 -6.21
N GLU A 54 -9.51 -13.21 -5.60
CA GLU A 54 -10.12 -14.53 -5.70
C GLU A 54 -11.56 -14.56 -5.14
N ILE A 55 -11.79 -13.98 -3.97
CA ILE A 55 -13.14 -13.88 -3.37
C ILE A 55 -14.09 -13.08 -4.26
N ILE A 56 -13.63 -11.96 -4.82
CA ILE A 56 -14.42 -11.15 -5.75
C ILE A 56 -14.75 -11.97 -7.01
N ALA A 57 -13.77 -12.66 -7.60
CA ALA A 57 -13.96 -13.47 -8.80
C ALA A 57 -14.95 -14.63 -8.57
N ARG A 58 -14.97 -15.23 -7.37
CA ARG A 58 -15.95 -16.26 -6.99
C ARG A 58 -17.37 -15.71 -6.79
N SER A 59 -17.52 -14.41 -6.59
CA SER A 59 -18.80 -13.74 -6.32
C SER A 59 -19.41 -13.08 -7.57
N LEU A 60 -18.75 -13.20 -8.71
CA LEU A 60 -19.18 -12.75 -10.03
C LEU A 60 -19.63 -13.95 -10.87
#